data_AF-A0A8S9BDN6-F1
#
_entry.id   AF-A0A8S9BDN6-F1
#
_cell.length_a   1.000
_cell.length_b   1.000
_cell.length_c   1.000
_cell.angle_alpha   90.00
_cell.angle_beta   90.00
_cell.angle_gamma   90.00
#
_symmetry.space_group_name_H-M   'P 1'
#
loop_
_entity.id
_entity.type
_entity.pdbx_description
1 polymer ?
#
loop_
_entity_poly.entity_id
_entity_poly.type
_entity_poly.pdbx_seq_one_letter_code
_entity_poly.pdbx_strand_id
1 'polypeptide(L)'
;MRKTRFVCISDTHNASPNGAFKLPKGDVLVHAGDMTNQGSISELQKTVKWLEEADFEAKIVVAGNHDITLDSEFYTQYGAYFHNQHPQDPAKCQQLLEQSPSILWLKHESATIKLESPTGLRTTFKIFGSPLSPENGMWAFRYNPDEAVQTWDQIPLDSDIVVTHTPPKYHCDETRQRRAAGCESLRNALWRVRPRLAICGHIHEGRGVERVHWDLGSSNIKYKEESTQRWEDPGRDNKKMSLVDLTSKGGNPIENDGSVGDAIANKRMADLITSQAPLLTDVGSHLKSTNVAISQIANNLLAVPAETLPVATRGQGGCPPSLRCDLEALSGRLGRRETCVVNAAIMASSWPHGSGGKKYNKPIVVDIDLPVWEE
;
A
#
# COMPACT_ATOMS: atom_id res chain seq x y z
N MET A 1 19.60 -9.28 -4.29
CA MET A 1 18.58 -9.00 -3.27
C MET A 1 19.23 -8.87 -1.90
N ARG A 2 18.62 -8.13 -0.97
CA ARG A 2 19.00 -8.04 0.44
C ARG A 2 17.74 -8.02 1.28
N LYS A 3 17.79 -8.61 2.48
CA LYS A 3 16.68 -8.58 3.44
C LYS A 3 16.41 -7.16 3.91
N THR A 4 15.17 -6.72 3.74
CA THR A 4 14.59 -5.50 4.32
C THR A 4 13.47 -5.89 5.28
N ARG A 5 13.44 -5.25 6.44
CA ARG A 5 12.44 -5.46 7.50
C ARG A 5 11.41 -4.33 7.50
N PHE A 6 10.17 -4.68 7.18
CA PHE A 6 9.01 -3.82 7.32
C PHE A 6 8.38 -4.03 8.71
N VAL A 7 8.07 -2.95 9.40
CA VAL A 7 7.21 -2.94 10.58
C VAL A 7 5.88 -2.36 10.16
N CYS A 8 4.84 -3.19 10.17
CA CYS A 8 3.51 -2.88 9.67
C CYS A 8 2.57 -2.63 10.85
N ILE A 9 1.93 -1.46 10.85
CA ILE A 9 0.88 -1.05 11.79
C ILE A 9 -0.27 -0.40 11.03
N SER A 10 -1.43 -0.34 11.67
CA SER A 10 -2.61 0.41 11.24
C SER A 10 -3.53 0.59 12.44
N ASP A 11 -4.53 1.47 12.37
CA ASP A 11 -5.60 1.54 13.36
C ASP A 11 -5.05 1.80 14.77
N THR A 12 -4.12 2.77 14.88
CA THR A 12 -3.57 3.16 16.18
C THR A 12 -4.58 3.99 16.98
N HIS A 13 -5.50 4.71 16.33
CA HIS A 13 -6.57 5.47 16.97
C HIS A 13 -6.08 6.36 18.14
N ASN A 14 -5.07 7.20 17.84
CA ASN A 14 -4.35 8.07 18.78
C ASN A 14 -3.58 7.32 19.91
N ALA A 15 -3.36 6.02 19.76
CA ALA A 15 -2.39 5.29 20.57
C ALA A 15 -0.96 5.58 20.08
N SER A 16 0.03 5.35 20.95
CA SER A 16 1.43 5.58 20.64
C SER A 16 2.33 4.44 21.18
N PRO A 17 3.54 4.25 20.62
CA PRO A 17 4.44 3.15 21.00
C PRO A 17 5.07 3.28 22.40
N ASN A 18 4.77 4.36 23.12
CA ASN A 18 5.20 4.58 24.51
C ASN A 18 4.15 4.11 25.54
N GLY A 19 3.13 3.36 25.12
CA GLY A 19 2.14 2.79 26.03
C GLY A 19 1.38 1.57 25.48
N ALA A 20 0.63 1.76 24.40
CA ALA A 20 -0.35 0.77 23.91
C ALA A 20 0.30 -0.43 23.19
N PHE A 21 1.36 -0.16 22.43
CA PHE A 21 2.14 -1.14 21.67
C PHE A 21 3.62 -0.77 21.80
N LYS A 22 4.52 -1.54 21.18
CA LYS A 22 5.94 -1.19 21.05
C LYS A 22 6.39 -1.42 19.62
N LEU A 23 7.15 -0.49 19.06
CA LEU A 23 7.80 -0.67 17.76
C LEU A 23 9.05 -1.56 17.93
N PRO A 24 9.14 -2.72 17.25
CA PRO A 24 10.39 -3.45 17.11
C PRO A 24 11.33 -2.72 16.14
N LYS A 25 12.63 -3.02 16.20
CA LYS A 25 13.58 -2.54 15.18
C LYS A 25 13.24 -3.09 13.80
N GLY A 26 13.27 -2.22 12.79
CA GLY A 26 13.18 -2.53 11.36
C GLY A 26 13.75 -1.39 10.53
N ASP A 27 13.67 -1.53 9.21
CA ASP A 27 14.27 -0.57 8.26
C ASP A 27 13.19 0.38 7.71
N VAL A 28 11.97 -0.13 7.49
CA VAL A 28 10.81 0.62 7.00
C VAL A 28 9.64 0.49 7.97
N LEU A 29 9.03 1.61 8.37
CA LEU A 29 7.77 1.66 9.11
C LEU A 29 6.63 2.00 8.15
N VAL A 30 5.54 1.23 8.20
CA VAL A 30 4.32 1.48 7.42
C VAL A 30 3.11 1.65 8.36
N HIS A 31 2.36 2.74 8.22
CA HIS A 31 1.05 2.95 8.86
C HIS A 31 -0.08 2.94 7.82
N ALA A 32 -0.95 1.92 7.86
CA ALA A 32 -2.02 1.74 6.87
C ALA A 32 -3.35 2.46 7.21
N GLY A 33 -3.26 3.70 7.71
CA GLY A 33 -4.43 4.52 8.07
C GLY A 33 -4.92 4.37 9.51
N ASP A 34 -5.90 5.22 9.87
CA ASP A 34 -6.48 5.37 11.20
C ASP A 34 -5.44 5.67 12.29
N MET A 35 -4.68 6.74 12.04
CA MET A 35 -3.71 7.31 12.99
C MET A 35 -4.41 7.96 14.19
N THR A 36 -5.58 8.56 13.97
CA THR A 36 -6.33 9.36 14.95
C THR A 36 -7.69 8.73 15.28
N ASN A 37 -8.45 9.28 16.25
CA ASN A 37 -9.84 8.86 16.45
C ASN A 37 -10.79 9.69 15.57
N GLN A 38 -10.53 10.98 15.41
CA GLN A 38 -11.38 11.93 14.68
C GLN A 38 -10.56 13.06 14.00
N GLY A 39 -9.28 12.84 13.68
CA GLY A 39 -8.48 13.77 12.89
C GLY A 39 -8.22 15.14 13.52
N SER A 40 -8.40 15.35 14.83
CA SER A 40 -8.12 16.68 15.41
C SER A 40 -6.63 17.03 15.30
N ILE A 41 -6.29 18.32 15.15
CA ILE A 41 -4.89 18.76 14.95
C ILE A 41 -3.97 18.31 16.10
N SER A 42 -4.51 18.15 17.31
CA SER A 42 -3.76 17.65 18.47
C SER A 42 -3.48 16.14 18.41
N GLU A 43 -4.39 15.35 17.82
CA GLU A 43 -4.14 13.92 17.56
C GLU A 43 -3.09 13.75 16.45
N LEU A 44 -3.17 14.56 15.40
CA LEU A 44 -2.20 14.58 14.30
C LEU A 44 -0.81 15.01 14.77
N GLN A 45 -0.69 16.14 15.49
CA GLN A 45 0.59 16.61 16.06
C GLN A 45 1.25 15.55 16.94
N LYS A 46 0.48 14.88 17.80
CA LYS A 46 0.99 13.79 18.63
C LYS A 46 1.45 12.60 17.77
N THR A 47 0.75 12.29 16.70
CA THR A 47 1.06 11.14 15.82
C THR A 47 2.29 11.40 14.96
N VAL A 48 2.33 12.53 14.26
CA VAL A 48 3.50 12.99 13.49
C VAL A 48 4.74 13.01 14.38
N LYS A 49 4.66 13.59 15.59
CA LYS A 49 5.78 13.61 16.52
C LYS A 49 6.38 12.22 16.79
N TRP A 50 5.58 11.22 17.18
CA TRP A 50 6.15 9.91 17.50
C TRP A 50 6.61 9.15 16.25
N LEU A 51 5.99 9.39 15.08
CA LEU A 51 6.44 8.86 13.79
C LEU A 51 7.81 9.44 13.39
N GLU A 52 8.02 10.75 13.56
CA GLU A 52 9.30 11.42 13.31
C GLU A 52 10.40 10.91 14.25
N GLU A 53 10.08 10.77 15.55
CA GLU A 53 10.96 10.20 16.59
C GLU A 53 11.30 8.71 16.38
N ALA A 54 10.59 8.00 15.49
CA ALA A 54 10.81 6.57 15.26
C ALA A 54 12.09 6.30 14.43
N ASP A 55 12.96 5.45 14.99
CA ASP A 55 14.25 4.98 14.44
C ASP A 55 14.05 3.99 13.27
N PHE A 56 13.62 4.52 12.13
CA PHE A 56 13.46 3.83 10.85
C PHE A 56 14.00 4.70 9.72
N GLU A 57 14.57 4.08 8.71
CA GLU A 57 15.17 4.78 7.56
C GLU A 57 14.10 5.38 6.64
N ALA A 58 12.96 4.69 6.49
CA ALA A 58 11.77 5.23 5.84
C ALA A 58 10.53 5.05 6.73
N LYS A 59 9.72 6.10 6.86
CA LYS A 59 8.38 6.06 7.48
C LYS A 59 7.34 6.42 6.42
N ILE A 60 6.43 5.50 6.14
CA ILE A 60 5.44 5.64 5.07
C ILE A 60 4.04 5.52 5.67
N VAL A 61 3.16 6.45 5.37
CA VAL A 61 1.79 6.48 5.91
C VAL A 61 0.77 6.70 4.80
N VAL A 62 -0.38 6.05 4.95
CA VAL A 62 -1.64 6.48 4.32
C VAL A 62 -2.58 6.92 5.45
N ALA A 63 -3.56 7.77 5.13
CA ALA A 63 -4.64 8.09 6.06
C ALA A 63 -5.67 6.95 6.12
N GLY A 64 -6.56 6.96 7.11
CA GLY A 64 -7.74 6.09 7.16
C GLY A 64 -9.03 6.89 7.37
N ASN A 65 -10.16 6.18 7.46
CA ASN A 65 -11.47 6.82 7.48
C ASN A 65 -11.74 7.68 8.74
N HIS A 66 -10.96 7.48 9.82
CA HIS A 66 -10.99 8.30 11.04
C HIS A 66 -10.12 9.57 10.98
N ASP A 67 -9.20 9.69 10.02
CA ASP A 67 -8.29 10.83 9.90
C ASP A 67 -8.95 12.03 9.17
N ILE A 68 -10.17 12.39 9.59
CA ILE A 68 -11.16 13.15 8.81
C ILE A 68 -10.75 14.56 8.36
N THR A 69 -9.73 15.19 8.94
CA THR A 69 -9.22 16.51 8.53
C THR A 69 -8.18 16.42 7.40
N LEU A 70 -7.68 15.21 7.12
CA LEU A 70 -6.81 14.93 5.98
C LEU A 70 -7.60 14.79 4.67
N ASP A 71 -8.93 14.72 4.76
CA ASP A 71 -9.87 14.78 3.64
C ASP A 71 -10.60 16.14 3.67
N SER A 72 -10.14 17.10 2.87
CA SER A 72 -10.70 18.46 2.83
C SER A 72 -12.16 18.51 2.40
N GLU A 73 -12.58 17.63 1.49
CA GLU A 73 -13.94 17.62 0.95
C GLU A 73 -14.92 17.07 2.00
N PHE A 74 -14.61 15.89 2.56
CA PHE A 74 -15.37 15.33 3.67
C PHE A 74 -15.42 16.30 4.86
N TYR A 75 -14.30 16.93 5.22
CA TYR A 75 -14.27 17.85 6.35
C TYR A 75 -15.11 19.11 6.11
N THR A 76 -15.12 19.64 4.90
CA THR A 76 -15.97 20.80 4.54
C THR A 76 -17.45 20.47 4.66
N GLN A 77 -17.86 19.24 4.27
CA GLN A 77 -19.26 18.82 4.31
C GLN A 77 -19.73 18.34 5.70
N TYR A 78 -18.90 17.60 6.43
CA TYR A 78 -19.28 16.89 7.66
C TYR A 78 -18.48 17.29 8.91
N GLY A 79 -17.42 18.09 8.79
CA GLY A 79 -16.53 18.43 9.92
C GLY A 79 -17.25 19.06 11.13
N ALA A 80 -18.33 19.81 10.88
CA ALA A 80 -19.18 20.36 11.94
C ALA A 80 -19.91 19.29 12.79
N TYR A 81 -20.15 18.09 12.26
CA TYR A 81 -20.73 16.97 13.02
C TYR A 81 -19.74 16.42 14.07
N PHE A 82 -18.44 16.39 13.73
CA PHE A 82 -17.38 15.86 14.60
C PHE A 82 -16.79 16.93 15.53
N HIS A 83 -16.66 18.17 15.05
CA HIS A 83 -15.86 19.22 15.69
C HIS A 83 -16.64 20.53 15.89
N ASN A 84 -17.97 20.47 16.14
CA ASN A 84 -18.82 21.65 16.34
C ASN A 84 -18.26 22.71 17.32
N GLN A 85 -17.71 22.29 18.46
CA GLN A 85 -17.17 23.18 19.49
C GLN A 85 -15.74 23.68 19.17
N HIS A 86 -14.99 22.92 18.37
CA HIS A 86 -13.59 23.18 18.07
C HIS A 86 -13.29 22.92 16.58
N PRO A 87 -13.80 23.73 15.63
CA PRO A 87 -13.55 23.53 14.22
C PRO A 87 -12.04 23.53 13.90
N GLN A 88 -11.59 22.47 13.25
CA GLN A 88 -10.22 22.31 12.77
C GLN A 88 -10.03 22.98 11.40
N ASP A 89 -8.77 23.16 11.02
CA ASP A 89 -8.31 23.72 9.74
C ASP A 89 -7.63 22.59 8.94
N PRO A 90 -8.27 22.03 7.89
CA PRO A 90 -7.72 20.92 7.10
C PRO A 90 -6.34 21.21 6.52
N ALA A 91 -6.10 22.44 6.04
CA ALA A 91 -4.81 22.80 5.45
C ALA A 91 -3.69 22.72 6.49
N LYS A 92 -3.91 23.24 7.71
CA LYS A 92 -2.96 23.08 8.82
C LYS A 92 -2.79 21.64 9.28
N CYS A 93 -3.83 20.82 9.20
CA CYS A 93 -3.78 19.41 9.56
C CYS A 93 -2.92 18.60 8.58
N GLN A 94 -3.12 18.84 7.27
CA GLN A 94 -2.39 18.18 6.18
C GLN A 94 -0.92 18.63 6.13
N GLN A 95 -0.67 19.93 6.37
CA GLN A 95 0.68 20.52 6.45
C GLN A 95 1.61 19.78 7.44
N LEU A 96 1.08 19.20 8.53
CA LEU A 96 1.87 18.43 9.50
C LEU A 96 2.53 17.18 8.88
N LEU A 97 1.87 16.56 7.90
CA LEU A 97 2.40 15.40 7.18
C LEU A 97 3.19 15.84 5.95
N GLU A 98 2.68 16.79 5.18
CA GLU A 98 3.31 17.26 3.92
C GLU A 98 4.65 17.96 4.13
N GLN A 99 4.88 18.57 5.30
CA GLN A 99 6.13 19.24 5.64
C GLN A 99 7.04 18.42 6.57
N SER A 100 6.68 17.18 6.91
CA SER A 100 7.55 16.33 7.70
C SER A 100 8.81 15.98 6.90
N PRO A 101 10.03 16.19 7.45
CA PRO A 101 11.27 15.84 6.76
C PRO A 101 11.56 14.34 6.74
N SER A 102 10.70 13.49 7.35
CA SER A 102 10.99 12.05 7.51
C SER A 102 9.79 11.11 7.31
N ILE A 103 8.59 11.64 7.03
CA ILE A 103 7.38 10.86 6.76
C ILE A 103 6.98 11.07 5.30
N LEU A 104 6.81 9.97 4.57
CA LEU A 104 6.16 9.97 3.26
C LEU A 104 4.67 9.68 3.44
N TRP A 105 3.82 10.67 3.20
CA TRP A 105 2.36 10.50 3.17
C TRP A 105 1.88 10.27 1.73
N LEU A 106 1.22 9.14 1.49
CA LEU A 106 0.68 8.75 0.18
C LEU A 106 -0.85 8.91 0.14
N LYS A 107 -1.36 9.59 -0.89
CA LYS A 107 -2.75 10.06 -1.01
C LYS A 107 -3.51 9.46 -2.21
N HIS A 108 -3.38 8.15 -2.43
CA HIS A 108 -3.76 7.44 -3.68
C HIS A 108 -2.75 7.70 -4.80
N GLU A 109 -1.48 7.44 -4.52
CA GLU A 109 -0.36 7.70 -5.43
C GLU A 109 0.79 6.68 -5.25
N SER A 110 1.78 6.74 -6.14
CA SER A 110 2.95 5.86 -6.12
C SER A 110 4.26 6.60 -5.88
N ALA A 111 5.19 5.96 -5.17
CA ALA A 111 6.55 6.43 -4.95
C ALA A 111 7.58 5.33 -5.23
N THR A 112 8.82 5.73 -5.54
CA THR A 112 9.98 4.83 -5.49
C THR A 112 10.77 5.15 -4.23
N ILE A 113 10.97 4.14 -3.38
CA ILE A 113 11.71 4.28 -2.12
C ILE A 113 13.12 3.75 -2.34
N LYS A 114 14.13 4.59 -2.10
CA LYS A 114 15.53 4.18 -1.97
C LYS A 114 15.92 4.32 -0.50
N LEU A 115 16.45 3.25 0.08
CA LEU A 115 17.13 3.32 1.36
C LEU A 115 18.57 3.81 1.10
N GLU A 116 18.89 5.04 1.49
CA GLU A 116 20.12 5.77 1.15
C GLU A 116 21.12 5.92 2.30
N SER A 117 20.85 5.33 3.47
CA SER A 117 21.76 5.33 4.61
C SER A 117 23.14 4.78 4.22
N PRO A 118 24.25 5.51 4.50
CA PRO A 118 25.59 5.11 4.06
C PRO A 118 26.05 3.73 4.57
N THR A 119 25.54 3.31 5.73
CA THR A 119 25.79 2.00 6.36
C THR A 119 24.59 1.05 6.24
N GLY A 120 23.53 1.48 5.56
CA GLY A 120 22.24 0.79 5.49
C GLY A 120 22.13 -0.26 4.38
N LEU A 121 20.88 -0.62 4.08
CA LEU A 121 20.58 -1.74 3.20
C LEU A 121 20.79 -1.45 1.71
N ARG A 122 20.75 -0.17 1.28
CA ARG A 122 20.77 0.22 -0.14
C ARG A 122 19.71 -0.49 -0.97
N THR A 123 18.56 -0.81 -0.38
CA THR A 123 17.46 -1.48 -1.09
C THR A 123 16.52 -0.48 -1.74
N THR A 124 15.93 -0.86 -2.88
CA THR A 124 14.94 -0.05 -3.62
C THR A 124 13.66 -0.84 -3.86
N PHE A 125 12.52 -0.16 -3.82
CA PHE A 125 11.20 -0.75 -4.14
C PHE A 125 10.20 0.31 -4.59
N LYS A 126 9.23 -0.10 -5.43
CA LYS A 126 8.09 0.74 -5.80
C LYS A 126 6.91 0.49 -4.87
N ILE A 127 6.29 1.55 -4.37
CA ILE A 127 5.14 1.47 -3.46
C ILE A 127 3.96 2.28 -4.00
N PHE A 128 2.76 1.74 -3.90
CA PHE A 128 1.50 2.47 -4.08
C PHE A 128 0.78 2.59 -2.73
N GLY A 129 0.26 3.78 -2.40
CA GLY A 129 -0.41 4.04 -1.13
C GLY A 129 -1.74 4.75 -1.31
N SER A 130 -2.83 4.23 -0.74
CA SER A 130 -4.16 4.87 -0.79
C SER A 130 -4.93 4.80 0.54
N PRO A 131 -5.58 5.91 0.97
CA PRO A 131 -6.43 5.93 2.16
C PRO A 131 -7.86 5.41 1.90
N LEU A 132 -8.20 5.12 0.64
CA LEU A 132 -9.58 5.00 0.19
C LEU A 132 -10.33 3.79 0.75
N SER A 133 -11.61 3.99 1.10
CA SER A 133 -12.53 2.96 1.61
C SER A 133 -13.93 2.99 0.97
N PRO A 134 -14.60 1.83 0.79
CA PRO A 134 -15.97 1.80 0.29
C PRO A 134 -16.89 2.60 1.22
N GLU A 135 -17.86 3.33 0.66
CA GLU A 135 -18.84 4.07 1.45
C GLU A 135 -19.53 3.20 2.52
N ASN A 136 -19.23 3.48 3.80
CA ASN A 136 -19.78 2.80 4.96
C ASN A 136 -20.04 3.79 6.10
N GLY A 137 -21.24 4.38 6.11
CA GLY A 137 -21.59 5.44 7.05
C GLY A 137 -20.95 6.78 6.71
N MET A 138 -20.76 7.63 7.73
CA MET A 138 -20.26 9.00 7.59
C MET A 138 -18.79 9.07 8.03
N TRP A 139 -17.87 8.69 7.14
CA TRP A 139 -16.43 8.77 7.37
C TRP A 139 -15.67 9.24 6.13
N ALA A 140 -14.43 9.66 6.32
CA ALA A 140 -13.58 10.26 5.29
C ALA A 140 -12.99 9.23 4.32
N PHE A 141 -12.40 9.71 3.22
CA PHE A 141 -11.74 8.91 2.17
C PHE A 141 -12.64 7.84 1.57
N ARG A 142 -13.93 8.16 1.42
CA ARG A 142 -14.93 7.23 0.90
C ARG A 142 -15.01 7.27 -0.63
N TYR A 143 -15.26 6.13 -1.27
CA TYR A 143 -15.61 6.04 -2.69
C TYR A 143 -16.86 5.20 -2.89
N ASN A 144 -17.63 5.48 -3.94
CA ASN A 144 -18.80 4.69 -4.27
C ASN A 144 -18.34 3.28 -4.74
N PRO A 145 -18.91 2.18 -4.22
CA PRO A 145 -18.59 0.82 -4.68
C PRO A 145 -18.62 0.61 -6.21
N ASP A 146 -19.42 1.37 -6.95
CA ASP A 146 -19.45 1.33 -8.43
C ASP A 146 -18.16 1.87 -9.08
N GLU A 147 -17.47 2.81 -8.40
CA GLU A 147 -16.20 3.40 -8.85
C GLU A 147 -14.99 2.50 -8.54
N ALA A 148 -15.17 1.48 -7.70
CA ALA A 148 -14.09 0.66 -7.14
C ALA A 148 -13.14 0.07 -8.20
N VAL A 149 -13.64 -0.28 -9.38
CA VAL A 149 -12.79 -0.78 -10.48
C VAL A 149 -11.87 0.33 -11.00
N GLN A 150 -12.42 1.51 -11.30
CA GLN A 150 -11.64 2.67 -11.74
C GLN A 150 -10.65 3.16 -10.66
N THR A 151 -11.03 3.08 -9.39
CA THR A 151 -10.13 3.36 -8.27
C THR A 151 -8.94 2.41 -8.25
N TRP A 152 -9.16 1.10 -8.26
CA TRP A 152 -8.08 0.12 -8.08
C TRP A 152 -7.35 -0.29 -9.37
N ASP A 153 -7.86 0.09 -10.55
CA ASP A 153 -7.11 -0.02 -11.81
C ASP A 153 -5.92 0.96 -11.88
N GLN A 154 -5.97 2.07 -11.13
CA GLN A 154 -4.87 3.05 -11.03
C GLN A 154 -3.62 2.51 -10.31
N ILE A 155 -3.69 1.38 -9.60
CA ILE A 155 -2.50 0.77 -8.98
C ILE A 155 -1.49 0.40 -10.10
N PRO A 156 -0.27 0.98 -10.09
CA PRO A 156 0.74 0.70 -11.11
C PRO A 156 1.16 -0.77 -11.11
N LEU A 157 1.28 -1.33 -12.32
CA LEU A 157 1.60 -2.74 -12.55
C LEU A 157 2.96 -3.17 -11.97
N ASP A 158 3.88 -2.23 -11.82
CA ASP A 158 5.24 -2.41 -11.33
C ASP A 158 5.37 -2.27 -9.80
N SER A 159 4.29 -1.93 -9.08
CA SER A 159 4.29 -1.83 -7.61
C SER A 159 4.82 -3.11 -6.95
N ASP A 160 5.89 -2.99 -6.16
CA ASP A 160 6.39 -4.08 -5.32
C ASP A 160 5.59 -4.18 -4.02
N ILE A 161 5.16 -3.05 -3.49
CA ILE A 161 4.40 -2.92 -2.25
C ILE A 161 3.11 -2.15 -2.54
N VAL A 162 1.99 -2.60 -2.00
CA VAL A 162 0.71 -1.86 -2.01
C VAL A 162 0.29 -1.61 -0.57
N VAL A 163 -0.12 -0.40 -0.24
CA VAL A 163 -0.66 -0.02 1.06
C VAL A 163 -2.02 0.60 0.87
N THR A 164 -3.06 -0.01 1.43
CA THR A 164 -4.44 0.47 1.32
C THR A 164 -5.08 0.43 2.69
N HIS A 165 -5.80 1.46 3.11
CA HIS A 165 -6.52 1.37 4.40
C HIS A 165 -7.53 0.19 4.38
N THR A 166 -8.28 0.08 3.29
CA THR A 166 -9.18 -1.05 3.00
C THR A 166 -8.42 -2.36 2.77
N PRO A 167 -8.85 -3.50 3.36
CA PRO A 167 -8.32 -4.81 3.00
C PRO A 167 -8.94 -5.34 1.69
N PRO A 168 -8.21 -6.14 0.90
CA PRO A 168 -8.79 -6.92 -0.19
C PRO A 168 -9.82 -7.93 0.34
N LYS A 169 -10.92 -8.12 -0.39
CA LYS A 169 -12.00 -9.05 -0.01
C LYS A 169 -11.47 -10.48 0.17
N TYR A 170 -11.98 -11.21 1.16
CA TYR A 170 -11.61 -12.58 1.53
C TYR A 170 -10.19 -12.78 2.09
N HIS A 171 -9.37 -11.73 2.21
CA HIS A 171 -8.01 -11.84 2.71
C HIS A 171 -7.77 -10.92 3.90
N CYS A 172 -7.71 -11.51 5.09
CA CYS A 172 -7.54 -10.78 6.35
C CYS A 172 -8.59 -9.65 6.54
N ASP A 173 -9.82 -9.87 6.10
CA ASP A 173 -10.95 -8.93 6.11
C ASP A 173 -12.19 -9.45 6.87
N GLU A 174 -12.02 -10.51 7.69
CA GLU A 174 -13.09 -11.14 8.44
C GLU A 174 -13.55 -10.26 9.62
N THR A 175 -14.83 -9.92 9.65
CA THR A 175 -15.48 -9.17 10.74
C THR A 175 -15.95 -10.08 11.88
N ARG A 176 -16.37 -9.50 13.03
CA ARG A 176 -17.00 -10.24 14.15
C ARG A 176 -18.15 -11.16 13.73
N GLN A 177 -18.87 -10.76 12.69
CA GLN A 177 -20.02 -11.46 12.12
C GLN A 177 -19.62 -12.63 11.19
N ARG A 178 -18.31 -12.93 11.08
CA ARG A 178 -17.72 -13.91 10.15
C ARG A 178 -18.09 -13.64 8.70
N ARG A 179 -18.01 -12.36 8.31
CA ARG A 179 -18.25 -11.88 6.95
C ARG A 179 -17.04 -11.11 6.46
N ALA A 180 -16.67 -11.36 5.22
CA ALA A 180 -15.74 -10.54 4.45
C ALA A 180 -16.28 -9.11 4.33
N ALA A 181 -15.45 -8.11 4.65
CA ALA A 181 -15.76 -6.69 4.50
C ALA A 181 -14.79 -5.95 3.57
N GLY A 182 -13.81 -6.64 3.00
CA GLY A 182 -12.84 -6.07 2.07
C GLY A 182 -13.40 -5.83 0.67
N CYS A 183 -12.64 -5.11 -0.15
CA CYS A 183 -13.05 -4.73 -1.50
C CYS A 183 -12.67 -5.79 -2.54
N GLU A 184 -13.65 -6.20 -3.37
CA GLU A 184 -13.46 -7.22 -4.41
C GLU A 184 -12.63 -6.70 -5.58
N SER A 185 -12.87 -5.45 -6.00
CA SER A 185 -12.07 -4.80 -7.04
C SER A 185 -10.62 -4.62 -6.61
N LEU A 186 -10.35 -4.38 -5.32
CA LEU A 186 -9.00 -4.35 -4.78
C LEU A 186 -8.33 -5.74 -4.86
N ARG A 187 -9.03 -6.81 -4.45
CA ARG A 187 -8.53 -8.20 -4.63
C ARG A 187 -8.19 -8.49 -6.09
N ASN A 188 -9.07 -8.09 -7.02
CA ASN A 188 -8.85 -8.28 -8.46
C ASN A 188 -7.64 -7.46 -8.97
N ALA A 189 -7.42 -6.25 -8.45
CA ALA A 189 -6.24 -5.44 -8.73
C ALA A 189 -4.96 -6.06 -8.15
N LEU A 190 -5.00 -6.68 -6.96
CA LEU A 190 -3.87 -7.43 -6.41
C LEU A 190 -3.52 -8.66 -7.29
N TRP A 191 -4.50 -9.37 -7.85
CA TRP A 191 -4.24 -10.42 -8.85
C TRP A 191 -3.63 -9.87 -10.16
N ARG A 192 -3.97 -8.64 -10.58
CA ARG A 192 -3.41 -7.95 -11.77
C ARG A 192 -1.97 -7.47 -11.54
N VAL A 193 -1.70 -6.87 -10.39
CA VAL A 193 -0.42 -6.22 -10.03
C VAL A 193 0.58 -7.25 -9.47
N ARG A 194 0.10 -8.15 -8.62
CA ARG A 194 0.86 -9.17 -7.86
C ARG A 194 2.03 -8.53 -7.12
N PRO A 195 1.76 -7.58 -6.21
CA PRO A 195 2.80 -7.00 -5.37
C PRO A 195 3.37 -8.08 -4.44
N ARG A 196 4.61 -7.90 -4.01
CA ARG A 196 5.26 -8.75 -3.03
C ARG A 196 4.53 -8.66 -1.67
N LEU A 197 4.08 -7.46 -1.32
CA LEU A 197 3.43 -7.17 -0.04
C LEU A 197 2.23 -6.25 -0.25
N ALA A 198 1.08 -6.61 0.32
CA ALA A 198 -0.13 -5.79 0.37
C ALA A 198 -0.48 -5.53 1.84
N ILE A 199 -0.31 -4.30 2.33
CA ILE A 199 -0.51 -3.91 3.74
C ILE A 199 -1.82 -3.13 3.87
N CYS A 200 -2.64 -3.50 4.85
CA CYS A 200 -3.92 -2.88 5.10
C CYS A 200 -4.29 -2.82 6.59
N GLY A 201 -5.48 -2.30 6.90
CA GLY A 201 -6.03 -2.19 8.25
C GLY A 201 -7.54 -2.24 8.24
N HIS A 202 -8.19 -1.28 8.90
CA HIS A 202 -9.63 -0.99 8.92
C HIS A 202 -10.50 -2.06 9.62
N ILE A 203 -10.33 -3.33 9.26
CA ILE A 203 -11.07 -4.46 9.85
C ILE A 203 -10.23 -5.06 10.99
N HIS A 204 -10.46 -4.60 12.23
CA HIS A 204 -9.65 -4.95 13.41
C HIS A 204 -9.62 -6.46 13.70
N GLU A 205 -10.74 -7.15 13.49
CA GLU A 205 -10.84 -8.62 13.60
C GLU A 205 -10.03 -9.37 12.53
N GLY A 206 -9.78 -8.75 11.38
CA GLY A 206 -9.04 -9.32 10.26
C GLY A 206 -7.52 -9.34 10.47
N ARG A 207 -7.01 -8.67 11.52
CA ARG A 207 -5.58 -8.59 11.88
C ARG A 207 -4.86 -9.94 11.76
N GLY A 208 -3.99 -10.05 10.77
CA GLY A 208 -3.42 -11.33 10.35
C GLY A 208 -2.55 -11.20 9.10
N VAL A 209 -2.07 -12.34 8.61
CA VAL A 209 -1.28 -12.44 7.38
C VAL A 209 -1.74 -13.66 6.59
N GLU A 210 -1.82 -13.51 5.28
CA GLU A 210 -2.10 -14.57 4.33
C GLU A 210 -1.13 -14.47 3.15
N ARG A 211 -0.55 -15.60 2.73
CA ARG A 211 0.17 -15.70 1.46
C ARG A 211 -0.80 -16.24 0.42
N VAL A 212 -1.06 -15.44 -0.60
CA VAL A 212 -2.03 -15.74 -1.65
C VAL A 212 -1.27 -16.08 -2.92
N HIS A 213 -1.45 -17.30 -3.41
CA HIS A 213 -0.88 -17.74 -4.68
C HIS A 213 -1.92 -17.59 -5.78
N TRP A 214 -1.58 -16.84 -6.82
CA TRP A 214 -2.51 -16.48 -7.90
C TRP A 214 -2.46 -17.50 -9.05
N ASP A 215 -3.63 -18.03 -9.42
CA ASP A 215 -3.77 -18.89 -10.60
C ASP A 215 -3.73 -18.02 -11.87
N LEU A 216 -2.68 -18.20 -12.67
CA LEU A 216 -2.47 -17.54 -13.95
C LEU A 216 -2.75 -18.46 -15.16
N GLY A 217 -3.04 -19.75 -14.92
CA GLY A 217 -3.21 -20.77 -15.96
C GLY A 217 -4.68 -21.10 -16.28
N SER A 218 -5.60 -20.86 -15.34
CA SER A 218 -7.03 -21.11 -15.50
C SER A 218 -7.70 -20.09 -16.42
N SER A 219 -7.96 -20.49 -17.68
CA SER A 219 -8.64 -19.66 -18.68
C SER A 219 -10.13 -19.39 -18.40
N ASN A 220 -10.78 -20.21 -17.57
CA ASN A 220 -12.25 -20.19 -17.36
C ASN A 220 -12.69 -19.39 -16.12
N ILE A 221 -11.77 -19.01 -15.23
CA ILE A 221 -12.07 -18.33 -13.96
C ILE A 221 -11.09 -17.16 -13.81
N LYS A 222 -11.60 -15.93 -13.82
CA LYS A 222 -10.79 -14.71 -13.65
C LYS A 222 -10.46 -14.48 -12.17
N TYR A 223 -9.31 -13.84 -11.92
CA TYR A 223 -8.87 -13.43 -10.59
C TYR A 223 -8.91 -14.57 -9.56
N LYS A 224 -8.47 -15.76 -9.98
CA LYS A 224 -8.53 -16.98 -9.18
C LYS A 224 -7.27 -17.12 -8.32
N GLU A 225 -7.43 -17.56 -7.08
CA GLU A 225 -6.37 -18.13 -6.25
C GLU A 225 -6.12 -19.60 -6.62
N GLU A 226 -4.86 -19.97 -6.72
CA GLU A 226 -4.44 -21.38 -6.72
C GLU A 226 -4.46 -21.93 -5.28
N SER A 227 -4.00 -21.13 -4.31
CA SER A 227 -4.06 -21.45 -2.89
C SER A 227 -3.94 -20.21 -2.00
N THR A 228 -4.22 -20.36 -0.70
CA THR A 228 -3.99 -19.34 0.31
C THR A 228 -3.48 -19.98 1.60
N GLN A 229 -2.32 -19.53 2.09
CA GLN A 229 -1.71 -19.99 3.34
C GLN A 229 -1.89 -18.92 4.42
N ARG A 230 -2.72 -19.20 5.43
CA ARG A 230 -2.87 -18.33 6.60
C ARG A 230 -1.68 -18.50 7.55
N TRP A 231 -1.16 -17.39 8.04
CA TRP A 231 -0.05 -17.34 9.00
C TRP A 231 -0.54 -17.56 10.44
N GLU A 232 0.22 -18.34 11.20
CA GLU A 232 0.09 -18.44 12.65
C GLU A 232 1.09 -17.49 13.32
N ASP A 233 0.60 -16.50 14.08
CA ASP A 233 1.45 -15.49 14.71
C ASP A 233 2.42 -16.13 15.74
N PRO A 234 3.74 -16.18 15.49
CA PRO A 234 4.70 -16.81 16.40
C PRO A 234 4.90 -16.01 17.69
N GLY A 235 4.45 -14.76 17.70
CA GLY A 235 4.37 -13.89 18.86
C GLY A 235 3.06 -14.04 19.65
N ARG A 236 2.06 -14.79 19.19
CA ARG A 236 0.76 -14.88 19.87
C ARG A 236 0.91 -15.32 21.32
N ASP A 237 0.28 -14.57 22.23
CA ASP A 237 0.25 -14.80 23.68
C ASP A 237 1.64 -14.92 24.34
N ASN A 238 2.70 -14.41 23.69
CA ASN A 238 4.08 -14.51 24.19
C ASN A 238 4.96 -13.28 23.83
N LYS A 239 6.23 -13.29 24.27
CA LYS A 239 7.17 -12.16 24.13
C LYS A 239 7.90 -12.09 22.78
N LYS A 240 7.80 -13.11 21.92
CA LYS A 240 8.40 -13.10 20.57
C LYS A 240 7.77 -12.02 19.70
N MET A 241 8.49 -11.63 18.65
CA MET A 241 8.00 -10.76 17.59
C MET A 241 6.90 -11.46 16.79
N SER A 242 5.89 -10.71 16.37
CA SER A 242 4.88 -11.19 15.41
C SER A 242 5.49 -11.14 14.00
N LEU A 243 6.39 -12.10 13.72
CA LEU A 243 7.26 -12.13 12.55
C LEU A 243 6.69 -13.00 11.42
N VAL A 244 6.85 -12.51 10.20
CA VAL A 244 6.74 -13.22 8.92
C VAL A 244 8.13 -13.14 8.27
N ASP A 245 8.73 -14.28 7.93
CA ASP A 245 10.01 -14.33 7.21
C ASP A 245 9.77 -14.88 5.81
N LEU A 246 9.79 -13.97 4.82
CA LEU A 246 9.65 -14.22 3.39
C LEU A 246 11.01 -14.19 2.68
N THR A 247 12.10 -14.32 3.43
CA THR A 247 13.45 -14.34 2.86
C THR A 247 13.86 -15.73 2.44
N SER A 248 14.84 -15.78 1.53
CA SER A 248 15.52 -17.01 1.11
C SER A 248 16.17 -17.74 2.29
N LYS A 249 16.56 -17.00 3.35
CA LYS A 249 17.14 -17.55 4.58
C LYS A 249 16.09 -18.11 5.55
N GLY A 250 14.85 -17.62 5.49
CA GLY A 250 13.71 -18.18 6.22
C GLY A 250 13.26 -19.55 5.70
N GLY A 251 13.76 -19.98 4.53
CA GLY A 251 13.48 -21.29 3.93
C GLY A 251 12.15 -21.37 3.17
N ASN A 252 11.37 -20.28 3.14
CA ASN A 252 10.09 -20.19 2.44
C ASN A 252 9.92 -18.78 1.84
N PRO A 253 10.79 -18.39 0.87
CA PRO A 253 10.71 -17.08 0.24
C PRO A 253 9.40 -16.90 -0.53
N ILE A 254 9.02 -15.63 -0.74
CA ILE A 254 7.88 -15.29 -1.59
C ILE A 254 8.07 -15.82 -3.03
N GLU A 255 7.04 -16.41 -3.65
CA GLU A 255 7.14 -16.94 -5.02
C GLU A 255 7.12 -15.80 -6.05
N ASN A 256 8.32 -15.25 -6.26
CA ASN A 256 8.61 -14.11 -7.12
C ASN A 256 9.98 -14.33 -7.79
N ASP A 257 10.06 -14.21 -9.12
CA ASP A 257 11.31 -14.31 -9.91
C ASP A 257 12.32 -13.19 -9.64
N GLY A 258 11.97 -12.20 -8.81
CA GLY A 258 12.80 -11.05 -8.53
C GLY A 258 12.55 -9.88 -9.49
N SER A 259 11.68 -10.04 -10.49
CA SER A 259 11.35 -8.97 -11.46
C SER A 259 10.97 -7.66 -10.77
N VAL A 260 11.59 -6.57 -11.24
CA VAL A 260 11.09 -5.20 -11.10
C VAL A 260 10.29 -4.88 -12.36
N GLY A 261 9.13 -4.25 -12.25
CA GLY A 261 8.11 -4.21 -13.31
C GLY A 261 8.43 -3.37 -14.56
N ASP A 262 9.69 -3.00 -14.79
CA ASP A 262 10.16 -2.05 -15.81
C ASP A 262 10.21 -2.63 -17.24
N ALA A 263 9.33 -3.58 -17.58
CA ALA A 263 9.35 -4.30 -18.86
C ALA A 263 8.81 -3.50 -20.07
N ILE A 264 8.87 -2.17 -20.01
CA ILE A 264 8.78 -1.26 -21.17
C ILE A 264 10.13 -0.55 -21.38
N ALA A 265 11.24 -1.25 -21.12
CA ALA A 265 12.59 -0.72 -21.36
C ALA A 265 13.56 -1.78 -21.91
N ASN A 266 13.13 -2.67 -22.83
CA ASN A 266 14.10 -3.45 -23.63
C ASN A 266 13.58 -3.89 -25.01
N LYS A 267 14.44 -3.75 -26.03
CA LYS A 267 14.14 -3.84 -27.48
C LYS A 267 13.55 -5.15 -28.01
N ARG A 268 13.40 -6.21 -27.20
CA ARG A 268 13.09 -7.58 -27.68
C ARG A 268 11.63 -7.83 -28.10
N MET A 269 10.68 -6.95 -27.79
CA MET A 269 9.32 -7.04 -28.36
C MET A 269 9.23 -6.50 -29.80
N ALA A 270 10.15 -5.62 -30.22
CA ALA A 270 10.13 -5.07 -31.57
C ALA A 270 10.31 -6.16 -32.65
N ASP A 271 11.15 -7.16 -32.38
CA ASP A 271 11.42 -8.28 -33.29
C ASP A 271 10.22 -9.24 -33.46
N LEU A 272 9.28 -9.25 -32.51
CA LEU A 272 8.03 -10.02 -32.61
C LEU A 272 6.91 -9.26 -33.34
N ILE A 273 6.95 -7.92 -33.31
CA ILE A 273 5.90 -7.05 -33.88
C ILE A 273 6.22 -6.67 -35.34
N THR A 274 7.49 -6.63 -35.74
CA THR A 274 7.94 -6.15 -37.08
C THR A 274 7.61 -7.04 -38.27
N SER A 275 6.93 -8.18 -38.09
CA SER A 275 6.62 -9.10 -39.19
C SER A 275 5.43 -8.69 -40.09
N GLN A 276 4.65 -7.64 -39.75
CA GLN A 276 3.53 -7.17 -40.59
C GLN A 276 3.39 -5.64 -40.72
N ALA A 277 4.21 -5.06 -41.62
CA ALA A 277 3.92 -3.85 -42.42
C ALA A 277 3.79 -2.49 -41.65
N PRO A 278 3.67 -1.33 -42.34
CA PRO A 278 4.83 -0.47 -42.57
C PRO A 278 4.79 0.92 -41.90
N LEU A 279 5.96 1.56 -41.84
CA LEU A 279 6.21 2.86 -41.17
C LEU A 279 5.48 4.06 -41.79
N LEU A 280 5.11 5.01 -40.92
CA LEU A 280 5.07 6.46 -41.20
C LEU A 280 5.67 7.23 -40.01
N THR A 281 6.11 8.48 -40.24
CA THR A 281 7.24 9.10 -39.52
C THR A 281 7.00 10.49 -38.92
N ASP A 282 7.57 10.72 -37.73
CA ASP A 282 8.29 11.95 -37.26
C ASP A 282 7.55 13.16 -36.61
N VAL A 283 8.35 13.97 -35.89
CA VAL A 283 8.14 15.32 -35.27
C VAL A 283 7.29 15.37 -33.97
N GLY A 284 7.54 16.13 -32.88
CA GLY A 284 8.60 17.10 -32.48
C GLY A 284 8.01 18.44 -31.97
N SER A 285 8.50 19.16 -30.93
CA SER A 285 9.53 18.92 -29.88
C SER A 285 9.50 20.03 -28.78
N HIS A 286 10.22 19.83 -27.65
CA HIS A 286 10.65 20.83 -26.62
C HIS A 286 9.65 21.54 -25.67
N LEU A 287 10.04 21.67 -24.38
CA LEU A 287 10.09 22.95 -23.63
C LEU A 287 11.02 22.87 -22.38
N LYS A 288 11.31 24.02 -21.73
CA LYS A 288 12.50 24.23 -20.86
C LYS A 288 12.20 24.46 -19.37
N SER A 289 13.23 24.23 -18.55
CA SER A 289 13.30 24.32 -17.08
C SER A 289 13.19 25.73 -16.49
N THR A 290 12.74 25.82 -15.23
CA THR A 290 13.00 26.94 -14.30
C THR A 290 13.40 26.41 -12.92
N ASN A 291 14.47 26.95 -12.33
CA ASN A 291 15.01 26.52 -11.04
C ASN A 291 14.31 27.17 -9.84
N VAL A 292 14.00 26.37 -8.81
CA VAL A 292 13.72 26.82 -7.43
C VAL A 292 14.48 25.88 -6.48
N ALA A 293 15.04 26.41 -5.39
CA ALA A 293 15.86 25.64 -4.46
C ALA A 293 15.00 24.69 -3.59
N ILE A 294 15.35 23.40 -3.56
CA ILE A 294 14.58 22.32 -2.91
C ILE A 294 15.49 21.54 -1.94
N SER A 295 14.92 21.07 -0.83
CA SER A 295 15.60 20.33 0.24
C SER A 295 16.08 18.94 -0.22
N GLN A 296 17.23 18.50 0.30
CA GLN A 296 17.95 17.31 -0.18
C GLN A 296 17.22 15.97 -0.01
N ILE A 297 16.15 15.90 0.79
CA ILE A 297 15.35 14.67 0.99
C ILE A 297 14.32 14.44 -0.13
N ALA A 298 13.96 15.48 -0.91
CA ALA A 298 12.91 15.41 -1.93
C ALA A 298 13.41 14.98 -3.33
N ASN A 299 14.70 14.71 -3.52
CA ASN A 299 15.33 14.62 -4.85
C ASN A 299 15.16 13.27 -5.60
N ASN A 300 14.35 12.33 -5.12
CA ASN A 300 14.12 11.02 -5.77
C ASN A 300 12.63 10.66 -5.97
N LEU A 301 11.71 11.63 -5.87
CA LEU A 301 10.28 11.43 -6.16
C LEU A 301 9.93 11.90 -7.58
N LEU A 302 10.09 11.01 -8.56
CA LEU A 302 9.40 11.12 -9.84
C LEU A 302 7.94 10.69 -9.66
N ALA A 303 7.10 11.62 -9.21
CA ALA A 303 5.67 11.53 -9.48
C ALA A 303 5.47 11.70 -11.00
N VAL A 304 5.08 10.64 -11.70
CA VAL A 304 4.73 10.73 -13.12
C VAL A 304 3.41 11.52 -13.22
N PRO A 305 3.35 12.66 -13.94
CA PRO A 305 2.10 13.37 -14.11
C PRO A 305 1.09 12.49 -14.86
N ALA A 306 -0.13 12.37 -14.32
CA ALA A 306 -1.19 11.49 -14.83
C ALA A 306 -1.64 11.80 -16.28
N GLU A 307 -1.14 12.88 -16.88
CA GLU A 307 -1.57 13.44 -18.16
C GLU A 307 -0.72 12.97 -19.37
N THR A 308 0.27 12.07 -19.18
CA THR A 308 1.16 11.60 -20.26
C THR A 308 0.95 10.14 -20.71
N LEU A 309 -0.08 9.45 -20.21
CA LEU A 309 -0.42 8.08 -20.62
C LEU A 309 -1.64 8.05 -21.57
N PRO A 310 -1.55 7.39 -22.76
CA PRO A 310 -2.68 7.30 -23.69
C PRO A 310 -3.86 6.48 -23.15
N VAL A 311 -5.09 6.88 -23.51
CA VAL A 311 -6.36 6.26 -23.06
C VAL A 311 -6.65 4.95 -23.83
N ALA A 312 -5.75 3.95 -23.75
CA ALA A 312 -5.80 2.81 -24.67
C ALA A 312 -5.31 1.42 -24.15
N THR A 313 -5.59 1.04 -22.90
CA THR A 313 -5.61 -0.40 -22.52
C THR A 313 -6.82 -0.78 -21.66
N ARG A 314 -7.98 -0.98 -22.30
CA ARG A 314 -9.15 -1.63 -21.69
C ARG A 314 -9.24 -3.08 -22.18
N GLY A 315 -8.96 -4.05 -21.32
CA GLY A 315 -8.99 -5.47 -21.69
C GLY A 315 -9.35 -6.41 -20.54
N GLN A 316 -10.43 -7.19 -20.71
CA GLN A 316 -10.65 -8.39 -19.86
C GLN A 316 -9.55 -9.44 -20.15
N GLY A 317 -9.32 -10.42 -19.27
CA GLY A 317 -8.22 -11.41 -19.39
C GLY A 317 -8.62 -12.85 -19.75
N GLY A 318 -7.68 -13.57 -20.40
CA GLY A 318 -7.69 -15.01 -20.76
C GLY A 318 -6.95 -15.29 -22.08
N CYS A 319 -6.25 -16.43 -22.22
CA CYS A 319 -5.48 -16.81 -23.43
C CYS A 319 -5.60 -18.33 -23.69
N PRO A 320 -5.53 -18.87 -24.93
CA PRO A 320 -5.10 -18.28 -26.22
C PRO A 320 -6.24 -18.15 -27.25
N PRO A 321 -5.94 -17.83 -28.53
CA PRO A 321 -5.55 -16.49 -28.97
C PRO A 321 -6.76 -15.53 -28.84
N SER A 322 -6.99 -15.05 -27.61
CA SER A 322 -8.14 -14.22 -27.29
C SER A 322 -7.75 -12.75 -27.34
N LEU A 323 -8.56 -11.92 -28.02
CA LEU A 323 -8.50 -10.44 -28.08
C LEU A 323 -8.75 -9.74 -26.71
N ARG A 324 -8.62 -10.49 -25.62
CA ARG A 324 -8.94 -10.13 -24.24
C ARG A 324 -7.91 -10.82 -23.35
N CYS A 325 -6.67 -10.38 -23.47
CA CYS A 325 -5.57 -10.69 -22.57
C CYS A 325 -4.80 -9.39 -22.36
N ASP A 326 -4.67 -8.95 -21.11
CA ASP A 326 -3.85 -7.79 -20.79
C ASP A 326 -2.37 -8.21 -20.88
N LEU A 327 -1.80 -8.01 -22.08
CA LEU A 327 -0.42 -8.36 -22.41
C LEU A 327 0.57 -7.46 -21.64
N GLU A 328 0.16 -6.25 -21.25
CA GLU A 328 0.94 -5.38 -20.36
C GLU A 328 0.92 -5.92 -18.91
N ALA A 329 -0.20 -6.53 -18.49
CA ALA A 329 -0.28 -7.21 -17.18
C ALA A 329 0.59 -8.48 -17.04
N LEU A 330 1.05 -9.05 -18.17
CA LEU A 330 1.86 -10.26 -18.23
C LEU A 330 3.33 -10.00 -18.62
N SER A 331 3.58 -9.00 -19.47
CA SER A 331 4.93 -8.58 -19.84
C SER A 331 5.76 -8.24 -18.59
N GLY A 332 6.89 -8.95 -18.42
CA GLY A 332 7.84 -8.70 -17.34
C GLY A 332 7.48 -9.19 -15.93
N ARG A 333 6.29 -9.79 -15.72
CA ARG A 333 5.83 -10.21 -14.37
C ARG A 333 5.23 -11.62 -14.33
N LEU A 334 5.65 -12.49 -15.25
CA LEU A 334 5.24 -13.90 -15.28
C LEU A 334 5.71 -14.69 -14.06
N GLY A 335 6.85 -14.34 -13.47
CA GLY A 335 7.33 -14.99 -12.25
C GLY A 335 6.85 -14.37 -10.94
N ARG A 336 6.04 -13.30 -10.96
CA ARG A 336 5.32 -12.84 -9.76
C ARG A 336 4.04 -13.68 -9.61
N ARG A 337 4.06 -14.69 -8.73
CA ARG A 337 2.92 -15.62 -8.55
C ARG A 337 2.25 -15.53 -7.18
N GLU A 338 2.95 -14.98 -6.19
CA GLU A 338 2.44 -14.86 -4.82
C GLU A 338 2.44 -13.41 -4.31
N THR A 339 1.44 -13.08 -3.48
CA THR A 339 1.35 -11.84 -2.70
C THR A 339 1.18 -12.16 -1.22
N CYS A 340 1.98 -11.53 -0.36
CA CYS A 340 1.73 -11.53 1.08
C CYS A 340 0.76 -10.40 1.45
N VAL A 341 -0.45 -10.75 1.88
CA VAL A 341 -1.47 -9.81 2.40
C VAL A 341 -1.31 -9.71 3.92
N VAL A 342 -1.24 -8.49 4.43
CA VAL A 342 -1.01 -8.17 5.84
C VAL A 342 -2.08 -7.18 6.30
N ASN A 343 -3.02 -7.62 7.14
CA ASN A 343 -3.83 -6.68 7.91
C ASN A 343 -3.10 -6.34 9.20
N ALA A 344 -2.62 -5.10 9.27
CA ALA A 344 -1.75 -4.56 10.30
C ALA A 344 -2.49 -3.86 11.45
N ALA A 345 -3.82 -3.95 11.51
CA ALA A 345 -4.63 -3.30 12.54
C ALA A 345 -4.15 -3.64 13.96
N ILE A 346 -3.58 -2.65 14.66
CA ILE A 346 -3.09 -2.85 16.01
C ILE A 346 -4.22 -2.76 17.03
N MET A 347 -5.34 -2.09 16.74
CA MET A 347 -6.53 -2.17 17.58
C MET A 347 -7.05 -3.61 17.57
N ALA A 348 -7.17 -4.22 18.75
CA ALA A 348 -7.69 -5.59 18.92
C ALA A 348 -9.17 -5.60 19.36
N SER A 349 -9.74 -4.43 19.62
CA SER A 349 -11.08 -4.27 20.18
C SER A 349 -11.84 -3.14 19.50
N SER A 350 -12.68 -3.46 18.55
CA SER A 350 -13.66 -2.55 17.92
C SER A 350 -14.73 -2.09 18.91
N TRP A 351 -15.25 -0.88 18.71
CA TRP A 351 -16.25 -0.21 19.54
C TRP A 351 -17.63 -0.93 19.54
N PRO A 352 -18.45 -0.83 20.60
CA PRO A 352 -18.11 -0.31 21.92
C PRO A 352 -17.13 -1.24 22.62
N HIS A 353 -16.03 -0.68 23.12
CA HIS A 353 -15.07 -1.46 23.91
C HIS A 353 -15.79 -1.92 25.18
N GLY A 354 -15.92 -3.24 25.37
CA GLY A 354 -16.57 -3.81 26.55
C GLY A 354 -15.82 -3.46 27.85
N SER A 355 -16.24 -4.06 28.97
CA SER A 355 -15.69 -3.78 30.31
C SER A 355 -14.16 -3.91 30.46
N GLY A 356 -13.46 -4.54 29.50
CA GLY A 356 -12.00 -4.64 29.44
C GLY A 356 -11.25 -3.50 28.72
N GLY A 357 -11.94 -2.47 28.20
CA GLY A 357 -11.32 -1.31 27.56
C GLY A 357 -10.65 -1.57 26.20
N LYS A 358 -9.89 -0.58 25.69
CA LYS A 358 -9.11 -0.69 24.44
C LYS A 358 -7.97 -1.71 24.61
N LYS A 359 -7.89 -2.70 23.73
CA LYS A 359 -6.82 -3.71 23.65
C LYS A 359 -6.04 -3.54 22.36
N TYR A 360 -4.76 -3.90 22.38
CA TYR A 360 -3.86 -3.74 21.24
C TYR A 360 -3.07 -5.02 20.94
N ASN A 361 -2.94 -5.32 19.65
CA ASN A 361 -2.05 -6.30 19.08
C ASN A 361 -0.64 -5.71 18.92
N LYS A 362 0.37 -6.58 18.78
CA LYS A 362 1.73 -6.15 18.40
C LYS A 362 1.77 -5.79 16.92
N PRO A 363 2.68 -4.88 16.49
CA PRO A 363 3.00 -4.68 15.08
C PRO A 363 3.36 -6.01 14.40
N ILE A 364 2.97 -6.17 13.14
CA ILE A 364 3.44 -7.28 12.31
C ILE A 364 4.80 -6.88 11.75
N VAL A 365 5.76 -7.79 11.77
CA VAL A 365 7.09 -7.58 11.19
C VAL A 365 7.25 -8.52 10.01
N VAL A 366 7.64 -7.98 8.86
CA VAL A 366 7.85 -8.75 7.63
C VAL A 366 9.29 -8.58 7.19
N ASP A 367 10.06 -9.66 7.23
CA ASP A 367 11.38 -9.75 6.61
C ASP A 367 11.20 -10.23 5.17
N ILE A 368 11.67 -9.47 4.19
CA ILE A 368 11.54 -9.80 2.77
C ILE A 368 12.81 -9.42 1.99
N ASP A 369 13.19 -10.24 1.00
CA ASP A 369 14.32 -9.97 0.12
C ASP A 369 13.91 -8.96 -0.98
N LEU A 370 14.57 -7.80 -1.04
CA LEU A 370 14.34 -6.74 -2.03
C LEU A 370 15.57 -6.43 -2.90
N PRO A 371 15.41 -5.81 -4.09
CA PRO A 371 16.52 -5.36 -4.92
C PRO A 371 17.42 -4.37 -4.20
N VAL A 372 18.72 -4.42 -4.48
CA VAL A 372 19.70 -3.42 -4.06
C VAL A 372 19.91 -2.46 -5.23
N TRP A 373 19.94 -1.16 -4.99
CA TRP A 373 20.29 -0.17 -6.01
C TRP A 373 21.83 0.01 -6.06
N GLU A 374 22.36 0.15 -7.28
CA GLU A 374 23.75 0.48 -7.54
C GLU A 374 23.87 1.98 -7.85
N GLU A 375 25.04 2.57 -7.57
CA GLU A 375 25.32 4.02 -7.73
C GLU A 375 25.45 4.45 -9.21
#